data_AF-A0A1H3UIR6-F1
#
_entry.id   AF-A0A1H3UIR6-F1
#
_cell.length_a   1.000
_cell.length_b   1.000
_cell.length_c   1.000
_cell.angle_alpha   90.00
_cell.angle_beta   90.00
_cell.angle_gamma   90.00
#
_symmetry.space_group_name_H-M   'P 1'
#
loop_
_entity.id
_entity.type
_entity.pdbx_description
1 polymer ?
#
loop_
_entity_poly.entity_id
_entity_poly.type
_entity_poly.pdbx_seq_one_letter_code
_entity_poly.pdbx_strand_id
1 'polypeptide(L)'
;MSLCLSKPSYQAKPIRSIAALARALRWGEQALVQLADRSESMWRTVKPQPGSTRQTFDAMGQLKELHTRLKLHIFSKVVMVQ
;
A
#
# COMPACT_ATOMS: atom_id res chain seq x y z
N MET A 1 -1.42 31.30 -10.58
CA MET A 1 -0.53 30.36 -9.86
C MET A 1 -0.18 29.23 -10.81
N SER A 2 1.09 29.06 -11.18
CA SER A 2 1.52 27.93 -11.99
C SER A 2 1.55 26.68 -11.13
N LEU A 3 0.81 25.64 -11.51
CA LEU A 3 0.89 24.33 -10.86
C LEU A 3 2.19 23.67 -11.33
N CYS A 4 3.23 23.71 -10.50
CA CYS A 4 4.47 23.01 -10.76
C CYS A 4 4.19 21.50 -10.69
N LEU A 5 4.06 20.84 -11.84
CA LEU A 5 3.89 19.40 -11.95
C LEU A 5 5.19 18.70 -11.54
N SER A 6 5.34 18.47 -10.24
CA SER A 6 6.45 17.69 -9.72
C SER A 6 6.28 16.23 -10.14
N LYS A 7 7.24 15.71 -10.90
CA LYS A 7 7.23 14.33 -11.39
C LYS A 7 7.76 13.40 -10.29
N PRO A 8 7.10 12.27 -10.01
CA PRO A 8 7.67 11.25 -9.12
C PRO A 8 8.89 10.61 -9.79
N SER A 9 9.99 10.53 -9.04
CA SER A 9 11.22 9.84 -9.40
C SER A 9 11.42 8.63 -8.49
N TYR A 10 11.60 7.47 -9.11
CA TYR A 10 11.76 6.18 -8.46
C TYR A 10 13.23 5.77 -8.50
N GLN A 11 13.94 6.01 -7.40
CA GLN A 11 15.38 5.72 -7.30
C GLN A 11 15.69 4.22 -7.14
N ALA A 12 14.71 3.42 -6.73
CA ALA A 12 14.86 1.99 -6.52
C ALA A 12 14.79 1.21 -7.84
N LYS A 13 15.45 0.05 -7.89
CA LYS A 13 15.32 -0.89 -9.01
C LYS A 13 13.85 -1.35 -9.14
N PRO A 14 13.34 -1.55 -10.37
CA PRO A 14 11.98 -2.04 -10.59
C PRO A 14 11.72 -3.39 -9.90
N ILE A 15 10.55 -3.53 -9.28
CA ILE A 15 10.05 -4.80 -8.74
C ILE A 15 9.37 -5.56 -9.88
N ARG A 16 9.93 -6.70 -10.29
CA ARG A 16 9.46 -7.48 -11.46
C ARG A 16 8.96 -8.89 -11.13
N SER A 17 8.88 -9.24 -9.85
CA SER A 17 8.40 -10.56 -9.40
C SER A 17 7.89 -10.50 -7.97
N ILE A 18 7.08 -11.50 -7.57
CA ILE A 18 6.62 -11.68 -6.19
C ILE A 18 7.83 -11.87 -5.26
N ALA A 19 8.82 -12.67 -5.65
CA ALA A 19 10.08 -12.81 -4.91
C ALA A 19 10.82 -11.47 -4.66
N ALA A 20 10.84 -10.57 -5.66
CA ALA A 20 11.44 -9.24 -5.51
C ALA A 20 10.59 -8.34 -4.58
N LEU A 21 9.27 -8.42 -4.68
CA LEU A 21 8.34 -7.68 -3.82
C LEU A 21 8.45 -8.15 -2.36
N ALA A 22 8.47 -9.46 -2.14
CA ALA A 22 8.64 -10.10 -0.84
C ALA A 22 9.93 -9.62 -0.15
N ARG A 23 11.05 -9.60 -0.88
CA ARG A 23 12.32 -9.03 -0.38
C ARG A 23 12.20 -7.54 -0.05
N ALA A 24 11.58 -6.74 -0.92
CA ALA A 24 11.40 -5.31 -0.67
C ALA A 24 10.56 -5.03 0.58
N LEU A 25 9.54 -5.86 0.85
CA LEU A 25 8.64 -5.73 1.99
C LEU A 25 9.11 -6.44 3.26
N ARG A 26 10.23 -7.17 3.19
CA ARG A 26 10.71 -8.06 4.26
C ARG A 26 9.60 -9.02 4.71
N TRP A 27 8.97 -9.66 3.74
CA TRP A 27 7.83 -10.58 3.92
C TRP A 27 8.10 -11.90 3.20
N GLY A 28 7.48 -12.99 3.65
CA GLY A 28 7.59 -14.29 2.98
C GLY A 28 6.81 -14.32 1.67
N GLU A 29 7.38 -14.91 0.62
CA GLU A 29 6.74 -14.97 -0.70
C GLU A 29 5.40 -15.71 -0.67
N GLN A 30 5.38 -16.92 -0.11
CA GLN A 30 4.15 -17.71 0.06
C GLN A 30 3.11 -16.98 0.93
N ALA A 31 3.56 -16.32 2.01
CA ALA A 31 2.67 -15.55 2.87
C ALA A 31 2.07 -14.33 2.15
N LEU A 32 2.80 -13.74 1.19
CA LEU A 32 2.30 -12.65 0.36
C LEU A 32 1.19 -13.15 -0.59
N VAL A 33 1.41 -14.31 -1.22
CA VAL A 33 0.42 -14.95 -2.10
C VAL A 33 -0.84 -15.32 -1.32
N GLN A 34 -0.70 -16.02 -0.19
CA GLN A 34 -1.83 -16.38 0.67
C GLN A 34 -2.60 -15.16 1.18
N LEU A 35 -1.91 -14.06 1.50
CA LEU A 35 -2.55 -12.82 1.91
C LEU A 35 -3.32 -12.17 0.76
N ALA A 36 -2.79 -12.23 -0.46
CA ALA A 36 -3.48 -11.74 -1.66
C ALA A 36 -4.76 -12.53 -1.92
N ASP A 37 -4.71 -13.86 -1.84
CA ASP A 37 -5.86 -14.75 -2.08
C ASP A 37 -7.06 -14.47 -1.16
N ARG A 38 -6.81 -14.00 0.07
CA ARG A 38 -7.87 -13.67 1.05
C ARG A 38 -8.10 -12.18 1.26
N SER A 39 -7.40 -11.31 0.53
CA SER A 39 -7.38 -9.86 0.80
C SER A 39 -8.76 -9.20 0.70
N GLU A 40 -9.62 -9.69 -0.20
CA GLU A 40 -11.01 -9.23 -0.39
C GLU A 40 -11.83 -9.32 0.90
N SER A 41 -11.64 -10.37 1.70
CA SER A 41 -12.39 -10.57 2.94
C SER A 41 -11.76 -9.88 4.16
N MET A 42 -10.66 -9.14 3.99
CA MET A 42 -9.91 -8.51 5.08
C MET A 42 -10.26 -7.04 5.26
N TRP A 43 -11.47 -6.66 4.88
CA TRP A 43 -12.03 -5.33 5.09
C TRP A 43 -13.19 -5.40 6.06
N ARG A 44 -13.30 -4.41 6.95
CA ARG A 44 -14.45 -4.24 7.84
C ARG A 44 -15.12 -2.90 7.62
N THR A 45 -16.44 -2.90 7.68
CA THR A 45 -17.25 -1.69 7.65
C THR A 45 -16.96 -0.84 8.88
N VAL A 46 -16.73 0.46 8.67
CA VAL A 46 -16.60 1.44 9.75
C VAL A 46 -17.88 2.25 9.84
N LYS A 47 -18.35 2.56 11.06
CA LYS A 47 -19.50 3.44 11.24
C LYS A 47 -19.20 4.81 10.60
N PRO A 48 -20.06 5.33 9.71
CA PRO A 48 -19.89 6.66 9.17
C PRO A 48 -19.82 7.70 10.29
N GLN A 49 -19.07 8.78 10.06
CA GLN A 49 -19.07 9.90 11.00
C GLN A 49 -20.45 10.57 11.00
N PRO A 50 -20.89 11.14 12.14
CA PRO A 50 -22.15 11.87 12.21
C PRO A 50 -22.23 12.94 11.11
N GLY A 51 -23.31 12.94 10.33
CA GLY A 51 -23.51 13.85 9.19
C GLY A 51 -22.85 13.41 7.88
N SER A 52 -22.15 12.27 7.84
CA SER A 52 -21.59 11.70 6.61
C SER A 52 -22.45 10.55 6.08
N THR A 53 -22.71 10.57 4.77
CA THR A 53 -23.35 9.45 4.05
C THR A 53 -22.32 8.47 3.47
N ARG A 54 -21.02 8.77 3.59
CA ARG A 54 -19.95 7.97 2.99
C ARG A 54 -19.66 6.74 3.84
N GLN A 55 -19.90 5.56 3.26
CA GLN A 55 -19.42 4.30 3.84
C GLN A 55 -17.91 4.17 3.64
N THR A 56 -17.18 3.88 4.72
CA THR A 56 -15.75 3.60 4.69
C THR A 56 -15.46 2.19 5.19
N PHE A 57 -14.33 1.64 4.74
CA PHE A 57 -13.86 0.31 5.11
C PHE A 57 -12.45 0.43 5.68
N ASP A 58 -12.17 -0.33 6.73
CA ASP A 58 -10.84 -0.40 7.36
C ASP A 58 -10.23 -1.78 7.10
N ALA A 59 -8.93 -1.79 6.82
CA ALA A 59 -8.19 -3.03 6.61
C ALA A 59 -7.97 -3.74 7.95
N MET A 60 -8.14 -5.07 7.96
CA MET A 60 -7.84 -5.92 9.10
C MET A 60 -6.33 -6.13 9.27
N GLY A 61 -5.91 -6.60 10.45
CA GLY A 61 -4.53 -6.57 10.96
C GLY A 61 -3.42 -6.85 9.92
N GLN A 62 -3.41 -8.01 9.29
CA GLN A 62 -2.32 -8.36 8.35
C GLN A 62 -2.34 -7.53 7.08
N LEU A 63 -3.53 -7.20 6.56
CA LEU A 63 -3.67 -6.32 5.39
C LEU A 63 -3.19 -4.90 5.72
N LYS A 64 -3.50 -4.42 6.93
CA LYS A 64 -3.02 -3.14 7.45
C LYS A 64 -1.50 -3.11 7.67
N GLU A 65 -0.92 -4.22 8.13
CA GLU A 65 0.54 -4.37 8.23
C GLU A 65 1.20 -4.33 6.84
N LEU A 66 0.63 -5.04 5.86
CA LEU A 66 1.12 -5.00 4.47
C LEU A 66 1.08 -3.57 3.91
N HIS A 67 -0.01 -2.83 4.12
CA HIS A 67 -0.12 -1.43 3.73
C HIS A 67 0.96 -0.56 4.39
N THR A 68 1.22 -0.78 5.68
CA THR A 68 2.29 -0.07 6.40
C THR A 68 3.66 -0.35 5.77
N ARG A 69 3.95 -1.61 5.43
CA ARG A 69 5.21 -1.99 4.78
C ARG A 69 5.36 -1.42 3.37
N LEU A 70 4.29 -1.42 2.57
CA LEU A 70 4.27 -0.77 1.26
C LEU A 70 4.60 0.73 1.40
N LYS A 71 3.96 1.41 2.36
CA LYS A 71 4.25 2.82 2.65
C LYS A 71 5.70 3.04 3.05
N LEU A 72 6.23 2.26 4.00
CA LEU A 72 7.56 2.46 4.56
C LEU A 72 8.71 2.04 3.65
N HIS A 73 8.51 1.01 2.83
CA HIS A 73 9.60 0.40 2.05
C HIS A 73 9.58 0.76 0.57
N ILE A 74 8.43 1.22 0.04
CA ILE A 74 8.28 1.60 -1.37
C ILE A 74 7.94 3.08 -1.47
N PHE A 75 6.77 3.50 -0.98
CA PHE A 75 6.24 4.84 -1.31
C PHE A 75 6.98 5.98 -0.62
N SER A 76 7.48 5.79 0.60
CA SER A 76 8.30 6.78 1.33
C SER A 76 9.63 7.11 0.66
N LYS A 77 10.06 6.30 -0.32
CA LYS A 77 11.33 6.45 -1.04
C LYS A 77 11.16 7.14 -2.40
N VAL A 78 9.92 7.44 -2.80
CA VAL A 78 9.63 8.19 -4.02
C VAL A 78 9.93 9.66 -3.74
N VAL A 79 10.77 10.27 -4.58
CA VAL A 79 11.09 11.69 -4.48
C VAL A 79 10.37 12.45 -5.59
N MET A 80 10.02 13.70 -5.34
CA MET A 80 9.39 14.57 -6.33
C MET A 80 10.46 15.48 -6.93
N VAL A 81 10.62 15.45 -8.25
CA VAL A 81 11.54 16.33 -8.99
C VAL A 81 10.75 17.34 -9.82
N GLN A 82 11.24 18.57 -9.89
CA GLN A 82 10.65 19.65 -10.69
C GLN A 82 11.05 19.55 -12.15
#